data_AF-D5VM51-F1
#
_entry.id   AF-D5VM51-F1
#
_cell.length_a   1.000
_cell.length_b   1.000
_cell.length_c   1.000
_cell.angle_alpha   90.00
_cell.angle_beta   90.00
_cell.angle_gamma   90.00
#
_symmetry.space_group_name_H-M   'P 1'
#
loop_
_entity.id
_entity.type
_entity.pdbx_description
1 polymer ?
#
loop_
_entity_poly.entity_id
_entity_poly.type
_entity_poly.pdbx_seq_one_letter_code
_entity_poly.pdbx_strand_id
1 'polypeptide(L)'
;MPISDDKTTREAKLAEALRTNLRKRKAASRGVSNDFDPAIEAARAAPRPYNVVRTLLGISHRDGERAELSIELSVPFPNPDGEGWAVAVRLTGDGGQFDTEFGKAAFGRDGLAATRKAIDLAQVALDIAGATHDLRWPEDERPYDLSAPI
;
A
#
# COMPACT_ATOMS: atom_id res chain seq x y z
N MET A 1 -40.44 4.25 -50.80
CA MET A 1 -39.61 3.08 -50.41
C MET A 1 -38.91 3.41 -49.10
N PRO A 2 -39.16 2.69 -47.98
CA PRO A 2 -38.59 3.04 -46.68
C PRO A 2 -37.19 2.42 -46.55
N ILE A 3 -36.18 3.24 -46.27
CA ILE A 3 -34.83 2.81 -45.89
C ILE A 3 -34.55 3.46 -44.53
N SER A 4 -35.04 2.85 -43.46
CA SER A 4 -34.84 3.41 -42.11
C SER A 4 -34.57 2.38 -41.01
N ASP A 5 -34.80 1.08 -41.25
CA ASP A 5 -34.70 0.06 -40.20
C ASP A 5 -33.29 -0.53 -40.01
N ASP A 6 -32.43 -0.44 -41.03
CA ASP A 6 -31.08 -1.03 -40.98
C ASP A 6 -30.08 -0.22 -40.16
N LYS A 7 -30.27 1.10 -40.05
CA LYS A 7 -29.37 1.98 -39.31
C LYS A 7 -29.61 1.86 -37.80
N THR A 8 -30.88 1.87 -37.40
CA THR A 8 -31.31 1.78 -35.99
C THR A 8 -30.96 0.42 -35.38
N THR A 9 -31.08 -0.66 -36.16
CA THR A 9 -30.69 -2.02 -35.73
C THR A 9 -29.18 -2.20 -35.58
N ARG A 10 -28.36 -1.58 -36.45
CA ARG A 10 -26.88 -1.58 -36.29
C ARG A 10 -26.43 -0.76 -35.10
N GLU A 11 -27.03 0.41 -34.87
CA GLU A 11 -26.71 1.27 -33.73
C GLU A 11 -27.09 0.59 -32.40
N ALA A 12 -28.24 -0.10 -32.36
CA ALA A 12 -28.65 -0.89 -31.19
C ALA A 12 -27.67 -2.03 -30.89
N LYS A 13 -27.23 -2.78 -31.91
CA LYS A 13 -26.23 -3.85 -31.76
C LYS A 13 -24.88 -3.31 -31.29
N LEU A 14 -24.46 -2.15 -31.78
CA LEU A 14 -23.20 -1.51 -31.37
C LEU A 14 -23.27 -1.04 -29.92
N ALA A 15 -24.40 -0.44 -29.50
CA ALA A 15 -24.62 -0.03 -28.12
C ALA A 15 -24.65 -1.22 -27.14
N GLU A 16 -25.23 -2.35 -27.55
CA GLU A 16 -25.26 -3.58 -26.77
C GLU A 16 -23.87 -4.24 -26.65
N ALA A 17 -23.09 -4.25 -27.74
CA ALA A 17 -21.70 -4.71 -27.72
C ALA A 17 -20.82 -3.86 -26.80
N LEU A 18 -20.99 -2.52 -26.81
CA LEU A 18 -20.29 -1.61 -25.91
C LEU A 18 -20.67 -1.84 -24.44
N ARG A 19 -21.96 -2.01 -24.13
CA ARG A 19 -22.42 -2.35 -22.77
C ARG A 19 -21.86 -3.68 -22.29
N THR A 20 -21.77 -4.67 -23.18
CA THR A 20 -21.21 -5.98 -22.87
C THR A 20 -19.71 -5.91 -22.62
N ASN A 21 -18.96 -5.15 -23.42
CA ASN A 21 -17.53 -4.91 -23.19
C ASN A 21 -17.26 -4.10 -21.92
N LEU A 22 -18.08 -3.08 -21.62
CA LEU A 22 -18.02 -2.36 -20.36
C LEU A 22 -18.31 -3.26 -19.16
N ARG A 23 -19.31 -4.15 -19.26
CA ARG A 23 -19.60 -5.15 -18.23
C ARG A 23 -18.45 -6.14 -18.06
N LYS A 24 -17.85 -6.65 -19.15
CA LYS A 24 -16.66 -7.51 -19.10
C LYS A 24 -15.48 -6.80 -18.46
N ARG A 25 -15.22 -5.54 -18.83
CA ARG A 25 -14.14 -4.74 -18.26
C ARG A 25 -14.38 -4.41 -16.78
N LYS A 26 -15.63 -4.11 -16.40
CA LYS A 26 -16.03 -3.88 -15.01
C LYS A 26 -16.04 -5.16 -14.16
N ALA A 27 -16.29 -6.32 -14.79
CA ALA A 27 -16.17 -7.63 -14.15
C ALA A 27 -14.70 -8.02 -13.97
N ALA A 28 -13.85 -7.77 -14.97
CA ALA A 28 -12.40 -7.94 -14.86
C ALA A 28 -11.80 -7.05 -13.77
N SER A 29 -12.29 -5.81 -13.61
CA SER A 29 -11.88 -4.93 -12.51
C SER A 29 -12.52 -5.28 -11.16
N ARG A 30 -13.54 -6.14 -11.13
CA ARG A 30 -14.20 -6.65 -9.90
C ARG A 30 -13.64 -8.01 -9.44
N GLY A 31 -12.72 -8.60 -10.20
CA GLY A 31 -12.08 -9.87 -9.89
C GLY A 31 -10.83 -9.79 -8.99
N VAL A 32 -10.56 -8.66 -8.33
CA VAL A 32 -9.39 -8.51 -7.42
C VAL A 32 -9.88 -8.12 -6.03
N SER A 33 -10.74 -8.96 -5.43
CA SER A 33 -11.22 -8.69 -4.07
C SER A 33 -11.27 -9.92 -3.17
N ASN A 34 -10.50 -10.97 -3.46
CA ASN A 34 -10.12 -12.04 -2.53
C ASN A 34 -9.12 -12.94 -3.24
N ASP A 35 -7.83 -12.83 -2.89
CA ASP A 35 -6.85 -13.93 -2.82
C ASP A 35 -5.42 -13.34 -2.81
N PHE A 36 -4.77 -13.40 -1.64
CA PHE A 36 -3.34 -13.18 -1.36
C PHE A 36 -2.76 -11.82 -1.79
N ASP A 37 -2.55 -10.90 -0.84
CA ASP A 37 -1.71 -9.72 -1.06
C ASP A 37 -0.24 -10.18 -1.11
N PRO A 38 0.43 -10.18 -2.28
CA PRO A 38 1.80 -10.66 -2.41
C PRO A 38 2.77 -9.86 -1.53
N ALA A 39 2.44 -8.61 -1.20
CA ALA A 39 3.26 -7.80 -0.32
C ALA A 39 3.23 -8.32 1.13
N ILE A 40 2.09 -8.83 1.59
CA ILE A 40 1.96 -9.39 2.94
C ILE A 40 2.67 -10.75 3.02
N GLU A 41 2.45 -11.62 2.03
CA GLU A 41 3.09 -12.94 2.04
C GLU A 41 4.60 -12.86 1.89
N ALA A 42 5.12 -12.01 0.99
CA ALA A 42 6.55 -11.78 0.87
C ALA A 42 7.16 -11.22 2.17
N ALA A 43 6.44 -10.36 2.89
CA ALA A 43 6.91 -9.83 4.17
C ALA A 43 7.06 -10.91 5.25
N ARG A 44 6.30 -12.02 5.20
CA ARG A 44 6.48 -13.15 6.13
C ARG A 44 7.83 -13.84 6.00
N ALA A 45 8.39 -13.84 4.79
CA ALA A 45 9.70 -14.43 4.50
C ALA A 45 10.86 -13.48 4.86
N ALA A 46 10.57 -12.25 5.31
CA ALA A 46 11.58 -11.25 5.55
C ALA A 46 12.51 -11.66 6.72
N PRO A 47 13.83 -11.48 6.54
CA PRO A 47 14.79 -11.76 7.60
C PRO A 47 14.58 -10.81 8.79
N ARG A 48 14.61 -11.39 9.99
CA ARG A 48 14.61 -10.66 11.27
C ARG A 48 16.04 -10.58 11.84
N PRO A 49 16.35 -9.57 12.68
CA PRO A 49 15.48 -8.48 13.12
C PRO A 49 15.27 -7.38 12.06
N TYR A 50 14.20 -6.60 12.21
CA TYR A 50 14.02 -5.38 11.43
C TYR A 50 14.77 -4.22 12.09
N ASN A 51 15.24 -3.28 11.28
CA ASN A 51 15.92 -2.08 11.74
C ASN A 51 14.89 -0.97 11.94
N VAL A 52 14.83 -0.40 13.14
CA VAL A 52 14.04 0.81 13.41
C VAL A 52 14.71 1.97 12.69
N VAL A 53 13.98 2.62 11.78
CA VAL A 53 14.48 3.77 11.00
C VAL A 53 13.88 5.10 11.45
N ARG A 54 12.71 5.07 12.10
CA ARG A 54 12.06 6.27 12.65
C ARG A 54 11.19 5.88 13.83
N THR A 55 11.33 6.62 14.93
CA THR A 55 10.43 6.56 16.09
C THR A 55 9.74 7.90 16.24
N LEU A 56 8.43 7.88 16.43
CA LEU A 56 7.57 9.04 16.62
C LEU A 56 6.64 8.80 17.80
N LEU A 57 6.15 9.89 18.38
CA LEU A 57 5.00 9.87 19.25
C LEU A 57 3.74 10.09 18.41
N GLY A 58 2.79 9.17 18.47
CA GLY A 58 1.45 9.33 17.92
C GLY A 58 0.45 9.68 19.01
N ILE A 59 -0.31 10.77 18.83
CA ILE A 59 -1.45 11.10 19.67
C ILE A 59 -2.73 10.88 18.88
N SER A 60 -3.50 9.85 19.23
CA SER A 60 -4.73 9.47 18.53
C SER A 60 -5.73 10.64 18.50
N HIS A 61 -6.23 10.98 17.31
CA HIS A 61 -7.26 12.02 17.17
C HIS A 61 -8.61 11.61 17.79
N ARG A 62 -8.83 10.31 18.02
CA ARG A 62 -10.10 9.78 18.51
C ARG A 62 -10.30 10.01 20.00
N ASP A 63 -9.27 9.70 20.78
CA ASP A 63 -9.32 9.60 22.25
C ASP A 63 -8.14 10.30 22.93
N GLY A 64 -7.16 10.80 22.17
CA GLY A 64 -5.96 11.44 22.72
C GLY A 64 -4.97 10.44 23.31
N GLU A 65 -5.17 9.13 23.10
CA GLU A 65 -4.21 8.13 23.56
C GLU A 65 -2.85 8.33 22.90
N ARG A 66 -1.80 8.14 23.71
CA ARG A 66 -0.41 8.33 23.30
C ARG A 66 0.20 6.96 23.04
N ALA A 67 0.73 6.78 21.83
CA ALA A 67 1.40 5.56 21.41
C ALA A 67 2.78 5.90 20.84
N GLU A 68 3.75 5.03 21.09
CA GLU A 68 5.03 5.08 20.40
C GLU A 68 4.87 4.40 19.04
N LEU A 69 5.15 5.15 17.98
CA LEU A 69 5.07 4.70 16.60
C LEU A 69 6.47 4.45 16.07
N SER A 70 6.75 3.23 15.60
CA SER A 70 8.08 2.89 15.05
C SER A 70 7.97 2.35 13.63
N ILE A 71 8.66 3.00 12.70
CA ILE A 71 8.87 2.50 11.34
C ILE A 71 10.09 1.59 11.35
N GLU A 72 9.90 0.39 10.82
CA GLU A 72 10.92 -0.64 10.77
C GLU A 72 11.07 -1.21 9.35
N LEU A 73 12.32 -1.44 8.95
CA LEU A 73 12.67 -2.04 7.67
C LEU A 73 13.46 -3.33 7.85
N SER A 74 13.12 -4.39 7.13
CA SER A 74 13.99 -5.55 7.01
C SER A 74 15.26 -5.20 6.22
N VAL A 75 16.30 -6.03 6.32
CA VAL A 75 17.35 -6.01 5.28
C VAL A 75 16.76 -6.51 3.94
N PRO A 76 17.29 -6.08 2.78
CA PRO A 76 16.85 -6.58 1.49
C PRO A 76 17.03 -8.10 1.38
N PHE A 77 16.04 -8.78 0.80
CA PHE A 77 16.04 -10.23 0.61
C PHE A 77 15.51 -10.61 -0.78
N PRO A 78 15.84 -11.79 -1.32
CA PRO A 78 15.25 -12.27 -2.57
C PRO A 78 13.73 -12.42 -2.45
N ASN A 79 12.98 -12.01 -3.48
CA ASN A 79 11.53 -12.17 -3.51
C ASN A 79 11.17 -13.68 -3.46
N PRO A 80 10.39 -14.17 -2.47
CA PRO A 80 10.07 -15.59 -2.38
C PRO A 80 9.13 -16.07 -3.49
N ASP A 81 8.28 -15.18 -4.02
CA ASP A 81 7.21 -15.53 -4.96
C ASP A 81 7.54 -15.16 -6.42
N GLY A 82 8.77 -14.72 -6.70
CA GLY A 82 9.16 -14.32 -8.05
C GLY A 82 10.57 -13.78 -8.17
N GLU A 83 10.83 -13.09 -9.27
CA GLU A 83 12.12 -12.47 -9.52
C GLU A 83 12.30 -11.17 -8.71
N GLY A 84 13.57 -10.80 -8.49
CA GLY A 84 13.96 -9.56 -7.85
C GLY A 84 14.13 -9.68 -6.33
N TRP A 85 14.03 -8.53 -5.68
CA TRP A 85 14.30 -8.34 -4.25
C TRP A 85 13.11 -7.68 -3.57
N ALA A 86 12.97 -7.95 -2.29
CA ALA A 86 11.96 -7.39 -1.42
C ALA A 86 12.60 -6.76 -0.18
N VAL A 87 11.91 -5.79 0.40
CA VAL A 87 12.18 -5.23 1.73
C VAL A 87 10.85 -5.09 2.44
N ALA A 88 10.71 -5.65 3.64
CA ALA A 88 9.50 -5.51 4.44
C ALA A 88 9.52 -4.19 5.21
N VAL A 89 8.35 -3.54 5.23
CA VAL A 89 8.08 -2.28 5.92
C VAL A 89 6.99 -2.50 6.95
N ARG A 90 7.28 -2.22 8.21
CA ARG A 90 6.34 -2.30 9.32
C ARG A 90 6.23 -0.95 10.01
N LEU A 91 5.03 -0.55 10.40
CA LEU A 91 4.78 0.57 11.29
C LEU A 91 4.09 0.00 12.53
N THR A 92 4.74 0.01 13.68
CA THR A 92 4.15 -0.52 14.91
C THR A 92 3.48 0.60 15.71
N GLY A 93 2.35 0.31 16.34
CA GLY A 93 1.72 1.17 17.34
C GLY A 93 0.57 2.02 16.85
N ASP A 94 0.33 2.12 15.53
CA ASP A 94 -0.77 2.92 14.97
C ASP A 94 -2.06 2.09 14.81
N GLY A 95 -2.00 0.77 15.00
CA GLY A 95 -3.11 -0.16 14.76
C GLY A 95 -3.58 -0.17 13.30
N GLY A 96 -2.77 0.37 12.39
CA GLY A 96 -3.09 0.57 10.98
C GLY A 96 -2.76 -0.64 10.12
N GLN A 97 -2.84 -0.46 8.80
CA GLN A 97 -2.60 -1.54 7.83
C GLN A 97 -1.14 -2.04 7.79
N PHE A 98 -0.20 -1.28 8.35
CA PHE A 98 1.22 -1.62 8.43
C PHE A 98 1.60 -2.16 9.82
N ASP A 99 0.72 -2.02 10.81
CA ASP A 99 0.86 -2.56 12.16
C ASP A 99 0.39 -4.01 12.21
N THR A 100 1.19 -4.84 11.57
CA THR A 100 1.02 -6.28 11.56
C THR A 100 2.33 -6.92 11.99
N GLU A 101 2.32 -8.22 12.27
CA GLU A 101 3.53 -8.93 12.68
C GLU A 101 4.71 -8.73 11.70
N PHE A 102 4.42 -8.68 10.40
CA PHE A 102 5.44 -8.66 9.33
C PHE A 102 5.48 -7.37 8.51
N GLY A 103 4.41 -6.57 8.52
CA GLY A 103 4.27 -5.41 7.66
C GLY A 103 3.92 -5.77 6.21
N LYS A 104 4.36 -4.94 5.26
CA LYS A 104 4.19 -5.14 3.82
C LYS A 104 5.51 -5.03 3.08
N ALA A 105 5.72 -5.86 2.07
CA ALA A 105 6.93 -5.85 1.26
C ALA A 105 6.86 -4.85 0.10
N ALA A 106 7.95 -4.12 -0.10
CA ALA A 106 8.24 -3.36 -1.32
C ALA A 106 9.19 -4.14 -2.22
N PHE A 107 8.91 -4.15 -3.53
CA PHE A 107 9.63 -4.99 -4.50
C PHE A 107 10.51 -4.18 -5.46
N GLY A 108 11.76 -4.59 -5.64
CA GLY A 108 12.72 -4.00 -6.58
C GLY A 108 13.39 -5.04 -7.46
N ARG A 109 14.01 -4.59 -8.56
CA ARG A 109 14.81 -5.48 -9.42
C ARG A 109 16.08 -6.00 -8.73
N ASP A 110 16.59 -5.21 -7.79
CA ASP A 110 17.79 -5.44 -6.99
C ASP A 110 17.53 -4.91 -5.56
N GLY A 111 18.42 -5.25 -4.62
CA GLY A 111 18.26 -4.87 -3.21
C GLY A 111 18.16 -3.35 -3.00
N LEU A 112 18.94 -2.54 -3.74
CA LEU A 112 18.91 -1.08 -3.61
C LEU A 112 17.59 -0.48 -4.10
N ALA A 113 17.08 -0.96 -5.24
CA ALA A 113 15.80 -0.55 -5.77
C ALA A 113 14.64 -0.96 -4.85
N ALA A 114 14.74 -2.12 -4.20
CA ALA A 114 13.77 -2.57 -3.21
C ALA A 114 13.79 -1.66 -1.98
N THR A 115 14.98 -1.34 -1.44
CA THR A 115 15.15 -0.40 -0.31
C THR A 115 14.57 0.96 -0.63
N ARG A 116 14.83 1.51 -1.81
CA ARG A 116 14.29 2.84 -2.19
C ARG A 116 12.76 2.84 -2.18
N LYS A 117 12.13 1.81 -2.76
CA LYS A 117 10.67 1.67 -2.72
C LYS A 117 10.14 1.39 -1.32
N ALA A 118 10.91 0.73 -0.46
CA ALA A 118 10.55 0.53 0.93
C ALA A 118 10.56 1.84 1.73
N ILE A 119 11.51 2.73 1.45
CA ILE A 119 11.52 4.10 1.99
C ILE A 119 10.27 4.87 1.54
N ASP A 120 9.95 4.82 0.24
CA ASP A 120 8.72 5.44 -0.28
C ASP A 120 7.46 4.85 0.37
N LEU A 121 7.42 3.53 0.57
CA LEU A 121 6.31 2.83 1.22
C LEU A 121 6.21 3.15 2.71
N ALA A 122 7.35 3.34 3.40
CA ALA A 122 7.41 3.77 4.78
C ALA A 122 6.87 5.20 4.94
N GLN A 123 7.16 6.09 3.98
CA GLN A 123 6.56 7.41 3.94
C GLN A 123 5.04 7.34 3.78
N VAL A 124 4.54 6.47 2.90
CA VAL A 124 3.09 6.23 2.77
C VAL A 124 2.49 5.71 4.08
N ALA A 125 3.18 4.84 4.82
CA ALA A 125 2.71 4.39 6.13
C ALA A 125 2.58 5.55 7.12
N LEU A 126 3.56 6.45 7.17
CA LEU A 126 3.52 7.67 7.99
C LEU A 126 2.42 8.63 7.58
N ASP A 127 2.21 8.85 6.27
CA ASP A 127 1.15 9.73 5.77
C ASP A 127 -0.24 9.23 6.20
N ILE A 128 -0.43 7.90 6.21
CA ILE A 128 -1.69 7.27 6.63
C ILE A 128 -1.85 7.35 8.15
N ALA A 129 -0.79 7.09 8.92
CA ALA A 129 -0.82 7.26 10.37
C ALA A 129 -1.09 8.72 10.77
N GLY A 130 -0.53 9.69 10.02
CA GLY A 130 -0.77 11.12 10.21
C GLY A 130 -2.21 11.56 9.94
N ALA A 131 -3.04 10.72 9.29
CA ALA A 131 -4.47 10.98 9.15
C ALA A 131 -5.28 10.59 10.39
N THR A 132 -4.72 9.74 11.28
CA THR A 132 -5.39 9.26 12.49
C THR A 132 -4.71 9.72 13.78
N HIS A 133 -3.44 10.13 13.71
CA HIS A 133 -2.63 10.58 14.83
C HIS A 133 -1.96 11.93 14.56
N ASP A 134 -1.86 12.76 15.59
CA ASP A 134 -0.92 13.88 15.62
C ASP A 134 0.49 13.32 15.87
N LEU A 135 1.32 13.34 14.83
CA LEU A 135 2.68 12.79 14.84
C LEU A 135 3.66 13.82 15.37
N ARG A 136 4.51 13.42 16.33
CA ARG A 136 5.47 14.28 17.00
C ARG A 136 6.82 13.60 17.19
N TRP A 137 7.87 14.40 17.30
CA TRP A 137 9.17 13.89 17.75
C TRP A 137 9.10 13.50 19.22
N PRO A 138 9.62 12.33 19.62
CA PRO A 138 9.50 11.85 20.99
C PRO A 138 10.35 12.66 21.99
N GLU A 139 11.44 13.30 21.56
CA GLU A 139 12.36 14.00 22.47
C GLU A 139 11.85 15.38 22.90
N ASP A 140 11.20 16.12 22.00
CA ASP A 140 10.78 17.51 22.23
C ASP A 140 9.29 17.78 21.94
N GLU A 141 8.54 16.74 21.57
CA GLU A 141 7.11 16.78 21.24
C GLU A 141 6.72 17.81 20.17
N ARG A 142 7.68 18.29 19.38
CA ARG A 142 7.38 19.20 18.28
C ARG A 142 6.65 18.40 17.17
N PRO A 143 5.74 19.06 16.42
CA PRO A 143 5.06 18.41 15.29
C PRO A 143 6.07 17.80 14.31
N TYR A 144 5.77 16.59 13.85
CA TYR A 144 6.53 15.93 12.81
C TYR A 144 6.15 16.50 11.44
N ASP A 145 7.15 16.88 10.64
CA ASP A 145 6.95 17.26 9.26
C ASP A 145 6.94 16.00 8.40
N LEU A 146 5.80 15.68 7.78
CA LEU A 146 5.66 14.51 6.90
C LEU A 146 6.59 14.57 5.67
N SER A 147 7.12 15.74 5.31
CA SER A 147 8.13 15.84 4.25
C SER A 147 9.55 15.50 4.71
N ALA A 148 9.76 15.27 6.01
CA ALA A 148 11.06 14.88 6.54
C ALA A 148 11.48 13.52 5.98
N PRO A 149 12.70 13.41 5.40
CA PRO A 149 13.18 12.16 4.82
C PRO A 149 13.34 11.09 5.90
N ILE A 150 13.09 9.83 5.52
CA ILE A 150 13.44 8.64 6.30
C ILE A 150 14.91 8.30 6.08
#